data_AF-A0A2E1QIU6-F1
#
_entry.id   AF-A0A2E1QIU6-F1
#
_cell.length_a   1.000
_cell.length_b   1.000
_cell.length_c   1.000
_cell.angle_alpha   90.00
_cell.angle_beta   90.00
_cell.angle_gamma   90.00
#
_symmetry.space_group_name_H-M   'P 1'
#
loop_
_entity.id
_entity.type
_entity.pdbx_description
1 polymer ?
#
loop_
_entity_poly.entity_id
_entity_poly.type
_entity_poly.pdbx_seq_one_letter_code
_entity_poly.pdbx_strand_id
1 'polypeptide(L)' 'MITTSDKLEYLKRKLKDCDLSMDERLEIIEFFLMALELKKKKFSIEDFFQELNRLTGCQ' A
#
# COMPACT_ATOMS: atom_id res chain seq x y z
N MET A 1 10.74 -9.73 16.81
CA MET A 1 10.09 -10.36 15.63
C MET A 1 9.37 -9.26 14.89
N ILE A 2 9.63 -9.05 13.60
CA ILE A 2 8.95 -8.01 12.82
C ILE A 2 7.55 -8.52 12.46
N THR A 3 6.51 -7.82 12.90
CA THR A 3 5.11 -8.18 12.67
C THR A 3 4.62 -7.69 11.29
N THR A 4 3.48 -8.20 10.84
CA THR A 4 2.81 -7.64 9.65
C THR A 4 2.46 -6.16 9.85
N SER A 5 2.14 -5.73 11.07
CA SER A 5 1.85 -4.31 11.36
C SER A 5 3.08 -3.43 11.12
N ASP A 6 4.24 -3.86 11.59
CA ASP A 6 5.52 -3.13 11.43
C ASP A 6 5.88 -2.95 9.94
N LYS A 7 5.66 -4.00 9.12
CA LYS A 7 5.89 -3.95 7.67
C LYS A 7 4.96 -2.98 6.96
N LEU A 8 3.68 -2.98 7.32
CA LEU A 8 2.70 -2.04 6.74
C LEU A 8 3.02 -0.59 7.15
N GLU A 9 3.43 -0.36 8.39
CA GLU A 9 3.81 0.98 8.82
C GLU A 9 5.07 1.49 8.11
N TYR A 10 6.07 0.63 7.91
CA TYR A 10 7.26 0.94 7.12
C TYR A 10 6.89 1.35 5.69
N LEU A 11 6.07 0.56 5.00
CA LEU A 11 5.66 0.84 3.62
C LEU A 11 4.82 2.12 3.51
N LYS A 12 3.95 2.41 4.50
CA LYS A 12 3.23 3.70 4.60
C LYS A 12 4.17 4.89 4.73
N ARG A 13 5.26 4.76 5.49
CA ARG A 13 6.28 5.82 5.60
C ARG A 13 7.03 5.97 4.29
N LYS A 14 7.39 4.86 3.64
CA LYS A 14 8.04 4.89 2.33
C LYS A 14 7.18 5.59 1.28
N LEU A 15 5.87 5.32 1.19
CA LEU A 15 5.00 6.01 0.23
C LEU A 15 4.93 7.54 0.39
N LYS A 16 5.24 8.08 1.58
CA LYS A 16 5.31 9.53 1.82
C LYS A 16 6.63 10.17 1.40
N ASP A 17 7.63 9.35 1.09
CA ASP A 17 8.96 9.79 0.68
C ASP A 17 8.86 10.38 -0.74
N CYS A 18 9.22 11.66 -0.91
CA CYS A 18 9.03 12.36 -2.19
C CYS A 18 9.92 11.84 -3.32
N ASP A 19 11.00 11.15 -2.98
CA ASP A 19 11.99 10.64 -3.94
C ASP A 19 11.61 9.30 -4.57
N LEU A 20 10.51 8.66 -4.14
CA LEU A 20 10.05 7.43 -4.80
C LEU A 20 9.49 7.73 -6.19
N SER A 21 10.00 6.99 -7.17
CA SER A 21 9.41 6.94 -8.51
C SER A 21 7.98 6.39 -8.47
N MET A 22 7.20 6.69 -9.50
CA MET A 22 5.84 6.15 -9.62
C MET A 22 5.82 4.62 -9.66
N ASP A 23 6.81 4.00 -10.30
CA ASP A 23 6.92 2.54 -10.40
C ASP A 23 7.15 1.91 -9.02
N GLU A 24 8.09 2.45 -8.23
CA GLU A 24 8.34 1.93 -6.87
C GLU A 24 7.14 2.15 -5.93
N ARG A 25 6.36 3.22 -6.12
CA ARG A 25 5.10 3.42 -5.39
C ARG A 25 4.11 2.32 -5.72
N LEU A 26 3.94 2.01 -7.01
CA LEU A 26 3.04 0.95 -7.48
C LEU A 26 3.43 -0.42 -6.92
N GLU A 27 4.73 -0.77 -6.93
CA GLU A 27 5.22 -2.02 -6.34
C GLU A 27 4.90 -2.15 -4.84
N ILE A 28 5.07 -1.06 -4.08
CA ILE A 28 4.73 -1.02 -2.65
C ILE A 28 3.23 -1.24 -2.43
N ILE A 29 2.41 -0.63 -3.28
CA ILE A 29 0.95 -0.70 -3.24
C ILE A 29 0.44 -2.09 -3.62
N GLU A 30 0.99 -2.71 -4.66
CA GLU A 30 0.71 -4.10 -5.05
C GLU A 30 1.05 -5.07 -3.91
N PHE A 31 2.21 -4.89 -3.26
CA PHE A 31 2.58 -5.69 -2.10
C PHE A 31 1.58 -5.53 -0.95
N PHE A 32 1.09 -4.31 -0.71
CA PHE A 32 0.06 -4.03 0.29
C PHE A 32 -1.23 -4.80 0.03
N LEU A 33 -1.68 -4.80 -1.22
CA LEU A 33 -2.88 -5.54 -1.62
C LEU A 33 -2.71 -7.04 -1.45
N MET A 34 -1.60 -7.60 -1.92
CA MET A 34 -1.30 -9.02 -1.75
C MET A 34 -1.28 -9.41 -0.26
N ALA A 35 -0.71 -8.56 0.60
CA ALA A 35 -0.71 -8.78 2.05
C ALA A 35 -2.13 -8.74 2.66
N LEU A 36 -3.05 -7.96 2.09
CA LEU A 36 -4.45 -7.89 2.52
C LEU A 36 -5.31 -9.05 1.98
N GLU A 37 -5.07 -9.50 0.76
CA GLU A 37 -5.64 -10.75 0.22
C GLU A 37 -5.17 -11.97 1.01
N LEU A 38 -3.90 -12.03 1.40
CA LEU A 38 -3.37 -13.05 2.32
C LEU A 38 -4.08 -13.02 3.69
N LYS A 39 -4.60 -11.87 4.09
CA LYS A 39 -5.49 -11.72 5.26
C LYS A 39 -6.96 -12.06 4.97
N LYS A 40 -7.28 -12.64 3.81
CA LYS A 40 -8.62 -12.99 3.30
C LYS A 40 -9.59 -11.83 3.20
N LYS A 41 -9.10 -10.58 3.16
CA LYS A 41 -9.96 -9.42 2.94
C LYS A 41 -10.13 -9.25 1.43
N LYS A 42 -11.30 -9.62 0.89
CA LYS A 42 -11.63 -9.32 -0.52
C LYS A 42 -11.71 -7.81 -0.68
N PHE A 43 -10.88 -7.26 -1.55
CA PHE A 43 -10.98 -5.88 -2.02
C PHE A 43 -11.61 -5.90 -3.40
N SER A 44 -12.55 -4.98 -3.67
CA SER A 44 -12.90 -4.66 -5.05
C SER A 44 -11.80 -3.79 -5.67
N ILE A 45 -11.84 -3.65 -7.00
CA ILE A 45 -10.92 -2.75 -7.70
C ILE A 45 -11.19 -1.28 -7.31
N GLU A 46 -12.43 -0.93 -6.97
CA GLU A 46 -12.77 0.39 -6.43
C GLU A 46 -12.19 0.60 -5.03
N ASP A 47 -12.27 -0.39 -4.14
CA ASP A 47 -11.67 -0.32 -2.79
C ASP A 47 -10.16 -0.15 -2.88
N PHE A 48 -9.54 -0.77 -3.89
CA PHE A 48 -8.12 -0.58 -4.21
C PHE A 48 -7.81 0.86 -4.59
N PHE A 49 -8.50 1.41 -5.59
CA PHE A 49 -8.23 2.77 -6.08
C PHE A 49 -8.55 3.83 -5.01
N GLN A 50 -9.56 3.62 -4.18
CA GLN A 50 -9.83 4.50 -3.05
C GLN A 50 -8.70 4.47 -2.01
N GLU A 51 -8.21 3.28 -1.65
CA GLU A 51 -7.14 3.15 -0.68
C GLU A 51 -5.81 3.68 -1.24
N LEU A 52 -5.57 3.48 -2.55
CA LEU A 52 -4.46 4.06 -3.29
C LEU A 52 -4.48 5.59 -3.22
N ASN A 53 -5.59 6.22 -3.62
CA ASN A 53 -5.76 7.68 -3.58
C ASN A 53 -5.61 8.24 -2.15
N ARG A 54 -6.13 7.54 -1.14
CA ARG A 54 -5.95 7.88 0.28
C ARG A 54 -4.48 7.84 0.72
N LEU A 55 -3.70 6.91 0.18
CA LEU A 55 -2.30 6.70 0.56
C LEU A 55 -1.33 7.62 -0.19
N THR A 56 -1.61 7.94 -1.45
CA THR A 56 -0.77 8.80 -2.30
C THR A 56 -1.17 10.27 -2.26
N GLY A 57 -2.36 10.59 -1.75
CA GLY A 57 -2.89 11.95 -1.75
C GLY A 57 -3.33 12.45 -3.13
N CYS A 58 -3.44 11.56 -4.12
CA CYS A 58 -4.06 11.86 -5.41
C CYS A 58 -5.58 11.94 -5.23
N GLN A 59 -6.18 13.08 -5.57
CA GLN A 59 -7.64 13.23 -5.73
C GLN A 59 -8.05 12.89 -7.16
#